data_AF-A0A661WIV9-F1
#
_entry.id   AF-A0A661WIV9-F1
#
_cell.length_a   1.000
_cell.length_b   1.000
_cell.length_c   1.000
_cell.angle_alpha   90.00
_cell.angle_beta   90.00
_cell.angle_gamma   90.00
#
_symmetry.space_group_name_H-M   'P 1'
#
loop_
_entity.id
_entity.type
_entity.pdbx_description
1 polymer ?
#
loop_
_entity_poly.entity_id
_entity_poly.type
_entity_poly.pdbx_seq_one_letter_code
_entity_poly.pdbx_strand_id
1 'polypeptide(L)'
;MLTTLLKPEDNAFGNSPLEKNKIDIKVDEVIEINREEKEIKTKNNEILKYEKLVLATGSNPIVPPIEGIDKKGIYNIQKEMNHLKNLKKDSEKAKNIVIVGGGFIGVEFADELSKLKDTKISIVEMRPEVLANSFDPEFSKLAKQKLMDEGVELITGEKVLKFNGNERVESVYLSNNKQIPAELVILGIGASPNSDLAKRAGLEIGKGNGIVVDEYLRTSDPDIFAIGDCAEKKDFFTRKRINIMLASTATAEARIAGANLFKINVLRDNKGTIATYSTQVGDLVLGSAGMTENTATKEGFEIIVGNAECVDKHPGAMPSAKKLKVKLIFSKESHILLGGQVAGGNSAGEIINIIGLGLQKRILLTELETLQMATHPKLTPSPTKYPLVTAAQDAMKYIFKSR
;
A
#
# COMPACT_ATOMS: atom_id res chain seq x y z
N MET A 1 -11.27 -1.15 9.96
CA MET A 1 -10.95 -0.09 10.95
C MET A 1 -11.66 -0.43 12.25
N LEU A 2 -10.91 -0.65 13.34
CA LEU A 2 -11.39 -1.31 14.55
C LEU A 2 -12.28 -0.40 15.42
N THR A 3 -12.00 0.90 15.44
CA THR A 3 -12.76 1.90 16.20
C THR A 3 -13.66 2.73 15.28
N THR A 4 -13.29 2.88 14.00
CA THR A 4 -14.14 3.57 13.01
C THR A 4 -15.41 2.79 12.64
N LEU A 5 -15.35 1.45 12.57
CA LEU A 5 -16.53 0.60 12.33
C LEU A 5 -16.94 -0.13 13.60
N LEU A 6 -18.26 -0.19 13.85
CA LEU A 6 -18.80 -0.85 15.03
C LEU A 6 -18.63 -2.36 14.96
N LYS A 7 -18.73 -2.96 13.78
CA LYS A 7 -18.57 -4.41 13.59
C LYS A 7 -17.75 -4.70 12.33
N PRO A 8 -16.90 -5.75 12.31
CA PRO A 8 -16.21 -6.17 11.09
C PRO A 8 -17.16 -6.41 9.90
N GLU A 9 -18.39 -6.86 10.17
CA GLU A 9 -19.45 -7.09 9.20
C GLU A 9 -19.90 -5.83 8.45
N ASP A 10 -19.74 -4.65 9.04
CA ASP A 10 -20.11 -3.38 8.40
C ASP A 10 -19.24 -3.10 7.15
N ASN A 11 -18.11 -3.81 7.02
CA ASN A 11 -17.23 -3.78 5.85
C ASN A 11 -17.42 -4.99 4.91
N ALA A 12 -18.43 -5.85 5.15
CA ALA A 12 -18.67 -7.00 4.30
C ALA A 12 -19.22 -6.56 2.93
N PHE A 13 -18.58 -7.02 1.86
CA PHE A 13 -19.10 -6.85 0.52
C PHE A 13 -19.96 -8.05 0.15
N GLY A 14 -21.26 -7.81 -0.08
CA GLY A 14 -22.19 -8.87 -0.49
C GLY A 14 -22.01 -9.28 -1.97
N ASN A 15 -22.66 -10.37 -2.34
CA ASN A 15 -22.61 -10.92 -3.71
C ASN A 15 -23.52 -10.23 -4.72
N SER A 16 -24.41 -9.34 -4.27
CA SER A 16 -25.45 -8.74 -5.11
C SER A 16 -24.93 -8.07 -6.40
N PRO A 17 -23.76 -7.38 -6.42
CA PRO A 17 -23.22 -6.84 -7.66
C PRO A 17 -22.83 -7.93 -8.67
N LEU A 18 -22.37 -9.10 -8.22
CA LEU A 18 -21.99 -10.22 -9.07
C LEU A 18 -23.24 -10.93 -9.61
N GLU A 19 -24.22 -11.17 -8.76
CA GLU A 19 -25.51 -11.79 -9.12
C GLU A 19 -26.27 -10.96 -10.16
N LYS A 20 -26.28 -9.62 -10.02
CA LYS A 20 -26.87 -8.70 -11.01
C LYS A 20 -26.23 -8.83 -12.39
N ASN A 21 -24.96 -9.21 -12.46
CA ASN A 21 -24.24 -9.47 -13.71
C ASN A 21 -24.32 -10.93 -14.16
N LYS A 22 -25.20 -11.75 -13.55
CA LYS A 22 -25.40 -13.17 -13.84
C LYS A 22 -24.11 -14.00 -13.72
N ILE A 23 -23.26 -13.62 -12.77
CA ILE A 23 -22.05 -14.39 -12.44
C ILE A 23 -22.46 -15.55 -11.54
N ASP A 24 -22.12 -16.78 -11.94
CA ASP A 24 -22.27 -17.96 -11.10
C ASP A 24 -21.20 -17.96 -10.01
N ILE A 25 -21.62 -18.12 -8.75
CA ILE A 25 -20.73 -18.03 -7.59
C ILE A 25 -20.66 -19.39 -6.93
N LYS A 26 -19.47 -19.96 -6.91
CA LYS A 26 -19.16 -21.20 -6.19
C LYS A 26 -18.23 -20.92 -5.02
N VAL A 27 -18.65 -21.33 -3.83
CA VAL A 27 -17.86 -21.20 -2.60
C VAL A 27 -17.17 -22.53 -2.34
N ASP A 28 -15.96 -22.67 -2.87
CA ASP A 28 -15.08 -23.81 -2.62
C ASP A 28 -13.61 -23.39 -2.82
N GLU A 29 -12.69 -24.18 -2.29
CA GLU A 29 -11.25 -24.01 -2.43
C GLU A 29 -10.75 -24.76 -3.67
N VAL A 30 -10.13 -24.05 -4.61
CA VAL A 30 -9.47 -24.68 -5.77
C VAL A 30 -8.12 -25.23 -5.32
N ILE A 31 -7.93 -26.55 -5.43
CA ILE A 31 -6.75 -27.24 -4.93
C ILE A 31 -5.78 -27.66 -6.05
N GLU A 32 -6.22 -27.70 -7.30
CA GLU A 32 -5.42 -28.15 -8.45
C GLU A 32 -5.88 -27.47 -9.74
N ILE A 33 -4.94 -27.21 -10.65
CA ILE A 33 -5.19 -26.75 -12.02
C ILE A 33 -4.49 -27.74 -12.96
N ASN A 34 -5.26 -28.41 -13.81
CA ASN A 34 -4.76 -29.16 -14.95
C ASN A 34 -4.80 -28.26 -16.20
N ARG A 35 -3.63 -27.91 -16.72
CA ARG A 35 -3.49 -27.00 -17.86
C ARG A 35 -3.73 -27.69 -19.20
N GLU A 36 -3.38 -28.97 -19.30
CA GLU A 36 -3.53 -29.75 -20.54
C GLU A 36 -5.01 -30.01 -20.83
N GLU A 37 -5.76 -30.44 -19.82
CA GLU A 37 -7.20 -30.70 -19.92
C GLU A 37 -8.08 -29.44 -19.74
N LYS A 38 -7.45 -28.31 -19.36
CA LYS A 38 -8.10 -27.05 -19.00
C LYS A 38 -9.20 -27.23 -17.94
N GLU A 39 -8.82 -27.86 -16.83
CA GLU A 39 -9.70 -28.17 -15.71
C GLU A 39 -9.13 -27.64 -14.39
N ILE A 40 -10.02 -27.31 -13.46
CA ILE A 40 -9.69 -27.09 -12.07
C ILE A 40 -10.39 -28.13 -11.20
N LYS A 41 -9.74 -28.53 -10.12
CA LYS A 41 -10.32 -29.41 -9.09
C LYS A 41 -10.49 -28.65 -7.80
N THR A 42 -11.67 -28.76 -7.19
CA THR A 42 -11.96 -28.18 -5.89
C THR A 42 -11.78 -29.18 -4.75
N LYS A 43 -11.75 -28.67 -3.51
CA LYS A 43 -11.63 -29.48 -2.30
C LYS A 43 -12.80 -30.43 -2.10
N ASN A 44 -14.00 -30.07 -2.54
CA ASN A 44 -15.16 -30.97 -2.52
C ASN A 44 -15.19 -31.94 -3.71
N ASN A 45 -14.07 -32.10 -4.44
CA ASN A 45 -13.92 -32.99 -5.60
C ASN A 45 -14.77 -32.61 -6.81
N GLU A 46 -15.21 -31.35 -6.93
CA GLU A 46 -15.80 -30.86 -8.17
C GLU A 46 -14.70 -30.63 -9.21
N ILE A 47 -14.99 -30.99 -10.47
CA ILE A 47 -14.12 -30.73 -11.61
C ILE A 47 -14.84 -29.75 -12.54
N LEU A 48 -14.18 -28.64 -12.86
CA LEU A 48 -14.73 -27.58 -13.70
C LEU A 48 -13.79 -27.30 -14.86
N LYS A 49 -14.34 -27.28 -16.08
CA LYS A 49 -13.60 -26.90 -17.30
C LYS A 49 -13.58 -25.40 -17.50
N TYR A 50 -12.50 -24.89 -18.09
CA TYR A 50 -12.38 -23.48 -18.46
C TYR A 50 -11.88 -23.30 -19.89
N GLU A 51 -12.32 -22.24 -20.55
CA GLU A 51 -11.65 -21.72 -21.75
C GLU A 51 -10.54 -20.74 -21.38
N LYS A 52 -10.81 -19.93 -20.36
CA LYS A 52 -9.91 -18.94 -19.77
C LYS A 52 -10.00 -19.01 -18.25
N LEU A 53 -8.85 -18.89 -17.58
CA LEU A 53 -8.76 -18.88 -16.12
C LEU A 53 -8.13 -17.58 -15.65
N VAL A 54 -8.69 -16.96 -14.61
CA VAL A 54 -8.11 -15.77 -13.96
C VAL A 54 -7.76 -16.10 -12.52
N LEU A 55 -6.47 -16.07 -12.21
CA LEU A 55 -5.96 -16.23 -10.86
C LEU A 55 -5.99 -14.86 -10.15
N ALA A 56 -6.87 -14.75 -9.16
CA ALA A 56 -7.00 -13.59 -8.28
C ALA A 56 -6.87 -14.01 -6.81
N THR A 57 -5.92 -14.93 -6.54
CA THR A 57 -5.72 -15.59 -5.23
C THR A 57 -5.16 -14.69 -4.14
N GLY A 58 -4.83 -13.44 -4.48
CA GLY A 58 -4.41 -12.41 -3.53
C GLY A 58 -3.05 -12.68 -2.89
N SER A 59 -2.94 -12.37 -1.61
CA SER A 59 -1.73 -12.46 -0.81
C SER A 59 -2.01 -13.04 0.58
N ASN A 60 -0.98 -13.58 1.21
CA ASN A 60 -1.02 -14.11 2.57
C ASN A 60 -0.13 -13.25 3.49
N PRO A 61 -0.57 -12.95 4.73
CA PRO A 61 0.28 -12.26 5.70
C PRO A 61 1.59 -13.01 5.95
N ILE A 62 2.69 -12.28 6.05
CA ILE A 62 3.99 -12.89 6.40
C ILE A 62 3.97 -13.23 7.89
N VAL A 63 4.32 -14.48 8.22
CA VAL A 63 4.54 -14.94 9.60
C VAL A 63 6.04 -15.21 9.75
N PRO A 64 6.76 -14.46 10.60
CA PRO A 64 8.20 -14.61 10.74
C PRO A 64 8.50 -15.79 11.67
N PRO A 65 9.66 -16.48 11.49
CA PRO A 65 10.07 -17.59 12.35
C PRO A 65 10.63 -17.08 13.69
N ILE A 66 9.79 -16.44 14.51
CA ILE A 66 10.15 -15.90 15.83
C ILE A 66 9.70 -16.88 16.91
N GLU A 67 10.53 -17.12 17.92
CA GLU A 67 10.16 -17.99 19.04
C GLU A 67 8.89 -17.46 19.74
N GLY A 68 7.91 -18.34 19.95
CA GLY A 68 6.63 -18.00 20.61
C GLY A 68 5.58 -17.37 19.69
N ILE A 69 5.79 -17.34 18.37
CA ILE A 69 4.85 -16.76 17.38
C ILE A 69 3.44 -17.36 17.42
N ASP A 70 3.31 -18.64 17.80
CA ASP A 70 2.03 -19.38 17.83
C ASP A 70 1.22 -19.17 19.12
N LYS A 71 1.67 -18.29 20.04
CA LYS A 71 0.94 -18.01 21.28
C LYS A 71 -0.41 -17.33 20.99
N LYS A 72 -1.39 -17.59 21.86
CA LYS A 72 -2.67 -16.86 21.84
C LYS A 72 -2.41 -15.37 22.05
N GLY A 73 -3.27 -14.53 21.46
CA GLY A 73 -3.11 -13.08 21.53
C GLY A 73 -2.10 -12.51 20.52
N ILE A 74 -1.55 -13.32 19.62
CA ILE A 74 -0.75 -12.84 18.49
C ILE A 74 -1.59 -13.00 17.22
N TYR A 75 -1.78 -11.91 16.48
CA TYR A 75 -2.62 -11.88 15.29
C TYR A 75 -1.81 -11.36 14.09
N ASN A 76 -1.85 -12.10 12.99
CA ASN A 76 -1.65 -11.53 11.66
C ASN A 76 -2.98 -11.00 11.11
N ILE A 77 -2.95 -10.21 10.03
CA ILE A 77 -4.18 -9.64 9.45
C ILE A 77 -4.71 -10.54 8.34
N GLN A 78 -5.54 -11.51 8.71
CA GLN A 78 -6.25 -12.37 7.75
C GLN A 78 -7.65 -11.85 7.45
N LYS A 79 -8.06 -11.96 6.18
CA LYS A 79 -9.39 -11.55 5.70
C LYS A 79 -10.45 -12.63 5.99
N GLU A 80 -10.49 -13.12 7.22
CA GLU A 80 -11.48 -14.10 7.69
C GLU A 80 -12.32 -13.46 8.80
N MET A 81 -13.63 -13.61 8.71
CA MET A 81 -14.56 -12.83 9.53
C MET A 81 -14.47 -13.18 11.02
N ASN A 82 -14.35 -14.47 11.36
CA ASN A 82 -14.23 -14.88 12.77
C ASN A 82 -12.88 -14.45 13.36
N HIS A 83 -11.80 -14.54 12.59
CA HIS A 83 -10.48 -14.05 12.96
C HIS A 83 -10.50 -12.55 13.28
N LEU A 84 -11.13 -11.74 12.42
CA LEU A 84 -11.25 -10.29 12.65
C LEU A 84 -12.13 -9.94 13.85
N LYS A 85 -13.20 -10.71 14.11
CA LYS A 85 -14.03 -10.56 15.31
C LYS A 85 -13.23 -10.85 16.58
N ASN A 86 -12.44 -11.91 16.58
CA ASN A 86 -11.59 -12.27 17.71
C ASN A 86 -10.51 -11.20 17.96
N LEU A 87 -9.84 -10.74 16.90
CA LEU A 87 -8.89 -9.62 16.99
C LEU A 87 -9.54 -8.38 17.60
N LYS A 88 -10.72 -7.98 17.12
CA LYS A 88 -11.45 -6.83 17.67
C LYS A 88 -11.75 -7.01 19.16
N LYS A 89 -12.34 -8.16 19.53
CA LYS A 89 -12.69 -8.47 20.92
C LYS A 89 -11.47 -8.48 21.85
N ASP A 90 -10.34 -9.02 21.39
CA ASP A 90 -9.10 -9.02 22.17
C ASP A 90 -8.51 -7.61 22.28
N SER A 91 -8.61 -6.79 21.22
CA SER A 91 -8.14 -5.40 21.24
C SER A 91 -8.91 -4.51 22.22
N GLU A 92 -10.22 -4.73 22.40
CA GLU A 92 -11.04 -3.99 23.37
C GLU A 92 -10.72 -4.35 24.83
N LYS A 93 -10.02 -5.46 25.07
CA LYS A 93 -9.71 -5.97 26.43
C LYS A 93 -8.26 -5.75 26.84
N ALA A 94 -7.35 -5.71 25.87
CA ALA A 94 -5.92 -5.61 26.14
C ALA A 94 -5.56 -4.21 26.64
N LYS A 95 -4.73 -4.14 27.69
CA LYS A 95 -4.17 -2.87 28.19
C LYS A 95 -2.84 -2.51 27.54
N ASN A 96 -2.13 -3.51 27.00
CA ASN A 96 -0.85 -3.33 26.34
C ASN A 96 -0.88 -4.03 24.98
N ILE A 97 -0.85 -3.25 23.90
CA ILE A 97 -0.88 -3.75 22.52
C ILE A 97 0.44 -3.41 21.85
N VAL A 98 1.14 -4.42 21.33
CA VAL A 98 2.36 -4.25 20.55
C VAL A 98 2.10 -4.55 19.08
N ILE A 99 2.41 -3.60 18.21
CA ILE A 99 2.34 -3.74 16.76
C ILE A 99 3.75 -3.97 16.25
N VAL A 100 3.97 -5.08 15.54
CA VAL A 100 5.27 -5.42 14.95
C VAL A 100 5.26 -5.00 13.48
N GLY A 101 6.11 -4.05 13.12
CA GLY A 101 6.19 -3.44 11.80
C GLY A 101 5.53 -2.06 11.76
N GLY A 102 6.24 -1.08 11.22
CA GLY A 102 5.85 0.31 11.00
C GLY A 102 5.52 0.61 9.52
N GLY A 103 5.10 -0.39 8.75
CA GLY A 103 4.49 -0.20 7.44
C GLY A 103 3.05 0.33 7.52
N PHE A 104 2.35 0.45 6.39
CA PHE A 104 0.97 0.99 6.34
C PHE A 104 0.02 0.29 7.31
N ILE A 105 0.01 -1.06 7.29
CA ILE A 105 -0.85 -1.84 8.19
C ILE A 105 -0.55 -1.48 9.64
N GLY A 106 0.71 -1.51 10.05
CA GLY A 106 1.07 -1.24 11.44
C GLY A 106 0.73 0.19 11.88
N VAL A 107 0.99 1.17 11.02
CA VAL A 107 0.67 2.58 11.29
C VAL A 107 -0.84 2.82 11.39
N GLU A 108 -1.65 2.27 10.49
CA GLU A 108 -3.11 2.44 10.52
C GLU A 108 -3.75 1.69 11.69
N PHE A 109 -3.24 0.50 12.05
CA PHE A 109 -3.70 -0.17 13.28
C PHE A 109 -3.33 0.63 14.53
N ALA A 110 -2.14 1.24 14.57
CA ALA A 110 -1.73 2.06 15.70
C ALA A 110 -2.63 3.29 15.85
N ASP A 111 -2.93 3.99 14.76
CA ASP A 111 -3.87 5.12 14.75
C ASP A 111 -5.28 4.72 15.19
N GLU A 112 -5.78 3.59 14.69
CA GLU A 112 -7.13 3.14 15.06
C GLU A 112 -7.22 2.72 16.53
N LEU A 113 -6.18 2.09 17.06
CA LEU A 113 -6.14 1.57 18.42
C LEU A 113 -5.75 2.62 19.47
N SER A 114 -5.04 3.69 19.09
CA SER A 114 -4.72 4.79 20.01
C SER A 114 -5.96 5.52 20.53
N LYS A 115 -7.09 5.38 19.83
CA LYS A 115 -8.40 5.91 20.23
C LYS A 115 -9.03 5.15 21.40
N LEU A 116 -8.50 3.98 21.76
CA LEU A 116 -8.95 3.21 22.93
C LEU A 116 -8.48 3.88 24.22
N LYS A 117 -9.35 3.89 25.24
CA LYS A 117 -9.02 4.41 26.57
C LYS A 117 -8.20 3.39 27.36
N ASP A 118 -7.34 3.89 28.24
CA ASP A 118 -6.58 3.08 29.20
C ASP A 118 -5.75 1.94 28.56
N THR A 119 -5.36 2.13 27.29
CA THR A 119 -4.63 1.16 26.48
C THR A 119 -3.32 1.77 26.00
N LYS A 120 -2.19 1.11 26.28
CA LYS A 120 -0.88 1.49 25.79
C LYS A 120 -0.62 0.81 24.44
N ILE A 121 -0.34 1.60 23.42
CA ILE A 121 0.01 1.13 22.07
C ILE A 121 1.50 1.39 21.81
N SER A 122 2.22 0.35 21.37
CA SER A 122 3.62 0.48 20.95
C SER A 122 3.83 -0.11 19.56
N ILE A 123 4.54 0.59 18.67
CA ILE A 123 5.05 0.02 17.41
C ILE A 123 6.52 -0.36 17.58
N VAL A 124 6.89 -1.56 17.19
CA VAL A 124 8.28 -2.01 17.05
C VAL A 124 8.61 -2.12 15.57
N GLU A 125 9.55 -1.31 15.08
CA GLU A 125 9.98 -1.28 13.68
C GLU A 125 11.50 -1.44 13.58
N MET A 126 11.96 -2.33 12.70
CA MET A 126 13.38 -2.63 12.53
C MET A 126 14.14 -1.52 11.81
N ARG A 127 13.44 -0.71 10.99
CA ARG A 127 13.99 0.42 10.26
C ARG A 127 14.07 1.65 11.16
N PRO A 128 14.90 2.64 10.80
CA PRO A 128 15.03 3.87 11.59
C PRO A 128 13.73 4.68 11.70
N GLU A 129 12.84 4.57 10.71
CA GLU A 129 11.59 5.34 10.61
C GLU A 129 10.42 4.45 10.17
N VAL A 130 9.20 4.83 10.57
CA VAL A 130 7.95 4.25 10.05
C VAL A 130 7.75 4.65 8.57
N LEU A 131 7.00 3.83 7.82
CA LEU A 131 6.70 4.02 6.40
C LEU A 131 7.95 4.20 5.50
N ALA A 132 9.13 3.80 5.96
CA ALA A 132 10.42 4.05 5.29
C ALA A 132 10.60 3.36 3.93
N ASN A 133 9.75 2.40 3.57
CA ASN A 133 9.73 1.81 2.22
C ASN A 133 9.00 2.68 1.20
N SER A 134 8.18 3.61 1.68
CA SER A 134 7.19 4.34 0.90
C SER A 134 7.41 5.84 0.96
N PHE A 135 8.20 6.32 1.92
CA PHE A 135 8.42 7.75 2.08
C PHE A 135 9.88 8.07 2.35
N ASP A 136 10.34 9.17 1.75
CA ASP A 136 11.60 9.79 2.18
C ASP A 136 11.51 10.26 3.65
N PRO A 137 12.65 10.31 4.38
CA PRO A 137 12.67 10.47 5.83
C PRO A 137 11.90 11.68 6.36
N GLU A 138 11.88 12.81 5.64
CA GLU A 138 11.17 14.01 6.05
C GLU A 138 9.65 13.83 6.09
N PHE A 139 9.07 12.92 5.30
CA PHE A 139 7.64 12.58 5.35
C PHE A 139 7.36 11.53 6.42
N SER A 140 8.23 10.52 6.55
CA SER A 140 8.14 9.52 7.62
C SER A 140 8.20 10.16 9.01
N LYS A 141 9.01 11.20 9.20
CA LYS A 141 9.09 11.96 10.46
C LYS A 141 7.77 12.67 10.81
N LEU A 142 7.00 13.10 9.83
CA LEU A 142 5.67 13.68 10.07
C LEU A 142 4.71 12.61 10.61
N ALA A 143 4.71 11.42 10.01
CA ALA A 143 3.91 10.29 10.49
C ALA A 143 4.32 9.88 11.91
N LYS A 144 5.62 9.79 12.16
CA LYS A 144 6.20 9.48 13.47
C LYS A 144 5.73 10.46 14.54
N GLN A 145 5.91 11.76 14.29
CA GLN A 145 5.48 12.78 15.25
C GLN A 145 3.98 12.71 15.49
N LYS A 146 3.19 12.56 14.43
CA LYS A 146 1.74 12.46 14.55
C LYS A 146 1.29 11.27 15.40
N LEU A 147 1.87 10.09 15.19
CA LEU A 147 1.59 8.90 16.02
C LEU A 147 1.95 9.14 17.49
N MET A 148 3.08 9.79 17.77
CA MET A 148 3.48 10.14 19.14
C MET A 148 2.52 11.14 19.78
N ASP A 149 2.01 12.11 19.02
CA ASP A 149 1.00 13.07 19.47
C ASP A 149 -0.33 12.37 19.80
N GLU A 150 -0.66 11.28 19.10
CA GLU A 150 -1.80 10.40 19.41
C GLU A 150 -1.50 9.39 20.54
N GLY A 151 -0.34 9.50 21.21
CA GLY A 151 0.01 8.68 22.38
C GLY A 151 0.62 7.31 22.06
N VAL A 152 0.99 7.05 20.80
CA VAL A 152 1.65 5.80 20.39
C VAL A 152 3.14 5.84 20.74
N GLU A 153 3.63 4.82 21.43
CA GLU A 153 5.06 4.64 21.67
C GLU A 153 5.74 4.04 20.42
N LEU A 154 6.80 4.67 19.93
CA LEU A 154 7.53 4.21 18.75
C LEU A 154 8.93 3.73 19.11
N ILE A 155 9.18 2.44 18.86
CA ILE A 155 10.46 1.76 19.10
C ILE A 155 11.04 1.39 17.73
N THR A 156 11.77 2.32 17.13
CA THR A 156 12.38 2.15 15.79
C THR A 156 13.84 1.69 15.88
N GLY A 157 14.35 1.06 14.82
CA GLY A 157 15.69 0.48 14.78
C GLY A 157 15.82 -0.85 15.55
N GLU A 158 14.71 -1.44 16.01
CA GLU A 158 14.70 -2.61 16.87
C GLU A 158 13.88 -3.75 16.27
N LYS A 159 14.30 -4.99 16.53
CA LYS A 159 13.60 -6.20 16.10
C LYS A 159 12.99 -6.91 17.30
N VAL A 160 11.86 -7.55 17.06
CA VAL A 160 11.34 -8.57 17.99
C VAL A 160 12.15 -9.86 17.81
N LEU A 161 12.65 -10.41 18.91
CA LEU A 161 13.41 -11.65 18.93
C LEU A 161 12.61 -12.83 19.50
N LYS A 162 11.66 -12.56 20.42
CA LYS A 162 10.87 -13.60 21.08
C LYS A 162 9.57 -13.04 21.65
N PHE A 163 8.52 -13.86 21.63
CA PHE A 163 7.27 -13.61 22.34
C PHE A 163 7.22 -14.47 23.61
N ASN A 164 7.17 -13.80 24.76
CA ASN A 164 7.17 -14.44 26.08
C ASN A 164 5.75 -14.65 26.61
N GLY A 165 5.62 -15.55 27.60
CA GLY A 165 4.36 -15.95 28.24
C GLY A 165 4.13 -17.45 28.12
N ASN A 166 3.10 -17.95 28.80
CA ASN A 166 2.73 -19.38 28.74
C ASN A 166 1.92 -19.66 27.46
N GLU A 167 0.61 -19.88 27.57
CA GLU A 167 -0.27 -20.10 26.41
C GLU A 167 -0.57 -18.81 25.63
N ARG A 168 -0.60 -17.67 26.32
CA ARG A 168 -0.87 -16.35 25.75
C ARG A 168 0.39 -15.50 25.82
N VAL A 169 0.53 -14.57 24.88
CA VAL A 169 1.57 -13.54 24.96
C VAL A 169 1.37 -12.67 26.21
N GLU A 170 2.47 -12.42 26.92
CA GLU A 170 2.53 -11.53 28.09
C GLU A 170 3.55 -10.40 27.89
N SER A 171 4.53 -10.61 26.99
CA SER A 171 5.53 -9.60 26.65
C SER A 171 6.29 -9.92 25.37
N VAL A 172 6.96 -8.90 24.82
CA VAL A 172 7.80 -8.98 23.63
C VAL A 172 9.24 -8.66 24.01
N TYR A 173 10.18 -9.52 23.60
CA TYR A 173 11.62 -9.33 23.82
C TYR A 173 12.29 -8.78 22.55
N LEU A 174 13.08 -7.73 22.71
CA LEU A 174 13.64 -6.92 21.63
C LEU A 174 15.15 -7.13 21.45
N SER A 175 15.69 -6.72 20.30
CA SER A 175 17.12 -6.84 19.97
C SER A 175 18.07 -6.06 20.88
N ASN A 176 17.60 -5.00 21.54
CA ASN A 176 18.35 -4.26 22.54
C ASN A 176 18.23 -4.81 23.96
N ASN A 177 17.79 -6.07 24.10
CA ASN A 177 17.57 -6.77 25.37
C ASN A 177 16.47 -6.18 26.25
N LYS A 178 15.64 -5.26 25.73
CA LYS A 178 14.45 -4.79 26.44
C LYS A 178 13.31 -5.78 26.31
N GLN A 179 12.48 -5.84 27.34
CA GLN A 179 11.22 -6.57 27.36
C GLN A 179 10.10 -5.58 27.60
N ILE A 180 9.08 -5.59 26.75
CA ILE A 180 7.91 -4.72 26.87
C ILE A 180 6.66 -5.57 27.13
N PRO A 181 5.77 -5.17 28.07
CA PRO A 181 4.51 -5.87 28.29
C PRO A 181 3.63 -5.89 27.04
N ALA A 182 2.96 -7.01 26.78
CA ALA A 182 2.05 -7.16 25.66
C ALA A 182 1.00 -8.24 25.95
N GLU A 183 -0.26 -7.85 25.91
CA GLU A 183 -1.42 -8.75 26.08
C GLU A 183 -2.08 -9.08 24.72
N LEU A 184 -1.74 -8.29 23.71
CA LEU A 184 -2.09 -8.45 22.30
C LEU A 184 -0.89 -8.03 21.44
N VAL A 185 -0.58 -8.83 20.42
CA VAL A 185 0.40 -8.50 19.40
C VAL A 185 -0.27 -8.51 18.03
N ILE A 186 -0.02 -7.49 17.22
CA ILE A 186 -0.47 -7.42 15.83
C ILE A 186 0.74 -7.42 14.90
N LEU A 187 0.79 -8.35 13.96
CA LEU A 187 1.86 -8.48 12.97
C LEU A 187 1.52 -7.67 11.72
N GLY A 188 2.13 -6.50 11.58
CA GLY A 188 2.03 -5.57 10.46
C GLY A 188 3.25 -5.59 9.53
N ILE A 189 3.90 -6.75 9.37
CA ILE A 189 5.20 -6.88 8.69
C ILE A 189 5.12 -7.15 7.18
N GLY A 190 3.93 -7.05 6.58
CA GLY A 190 3.69 -7.22 5.15
C GLY A 190 3.05 -8.56 4.77
N ALA A 191 2.94 -8.79 3.47
CA ALA A 191 2.30 -9.96 2.88
C ALA A 191 3.14 -10.50 1.70
N SER A 192 2.96 -11.78 1.39
CA SER A 192 3.56 -12.46 0.24
C SER A 192 2.47 -12.80 -0.79
N PRO A 193 2.76 -12.77 -2.10
CA PRO A 193 1.82 -13.26 -3.11
C PRO A 193 1.37 -14.69 -2.80
N ASN A 194 0.08 -14.99 -3.01
CA ASN A 194 -0.49 -16.32 -2.87
C ASN A 194 -0.40 -17.07 -4.22
N SER A 195 0.77 -17.60 -4.53
CA SER A 195 1.10 -18.18 -5.83
C SER A 195 1.22 -19.71 -5.83
N ASP A 196 0.98 -20.38 -4.70
CA ASP A 196 1.24 -21.82 -4.54
C ASP A 196 0.42 -22.68 -5.50
N LEU A 197 -0.83 -22.29 -5.78
CA LEU A 197 -1.67 -22.98 -6.77
C LEU A 197 -1.06 -22.88 -8.18
N ALA A 198 -0.63 -21.68 -8.58
CA ALA A 198 0.02 -21.44 -9.87
C ALA A 198 1.35 -22.17 -10.00
N LYS A 199 2.14 -22.18 -8.92
CA LYS A 199 3.42 -22.89 -8.85
C LYS A 199 3.25 -24.39 -9.05
N ARG A 200 2.27 -25.01 -8.38
CA ARG A 200 1.94 -26.44 -8.54
C ARG A 200 1.41 -26.75 -9.94
N ALA A 201 0.73 -25.80 -10.58
CA ALA A 201 0.31 -25.88 -11.97
C ALA A 201 1.46 -25.66 -12.99
N GLY A 202 2.70 -25.46 -12.54
CA GLY A 202 3.85 -25.26 -13.42
C GLY A 202 3.86 -23.92 -14.16
N LEU A 203 3.20 -22.89 -13.62
CA LEU A 203 3.30 -21.51 -14.13
C LEU A 203 4.60 -20.85 -13.65
N GLU A 204 5.11 -19.90 -14.43
CA GLU A 204 6.32 -19.15 -14.07
C GLU A 204 6.08 -18.30 -12.81
N ILE A 205 6.89 -18.54 -11.78
CA ILE A 205 6.91 -17.77 -10.53
C ILE A 205 8.19 -16.94 -10.47
N GLY A 206 8.04 -15.65 -10.24
CA GLY A 206 9.15 -14.72 -10.18
C GLY A 206 9.93 -14.81 -8.87
N LYS A 207 11.05 -14.09 -8.79
CA LYS A 207 11.90 -14.08 -7.59
C LYS A 207 11.18 -13.48 -6.37
N GLY A 208 10.16 -12.66 -6.61
CA GLY A 208 9.30 -12.11 -5.56
C GLY A 208 8.22 -13.09 -5.09
N ASN A 209 8.21 -14.34 -5.55
CA ASN A 209 7.15 -15.32 -5.29
C ASN A 209 5.79 -14.97 -5.92
N GLY A 210 5.71 -13.97 -6.80
CA GLY A 210 4.47 -13.67 -7.53
C GLY A 210 4.38 -14.41 -8.86
N ILE A 211 3.16 -14.59 -9.36
CA ILE A 211 2.90 -15.20 -10.66
C ILE A 211 3.36 -14.21 -11.72
N VAL A 212 4.30 -14.61 -12.57
CA VAL A 212 4.82 -13.75 -13.64
C VAL A 212 3.73 -13.49 -14.66
N VAL A 213 3.51 -12.21 -14.96
CA VAL A 213 2.61 -11.80 -16.03
C VAL A 213 3.25 -10.85 -17.03
N ASP A 214 2.72 -10.83 -18.24
CA ASP A 214 3.01 -9.82 -19.25
C ASP A 214 2.17 -8.54 -19.05
N GLU A 215 2.37 -7.56 -19.94
CA GLU A 215 1.64 -6.28 -19.91
C GLU A 215 0.11 -6.43 -20.12
N TYR A 216 -0.37 -7.59 -20.58
CA TYR A 216 -1.79 -7.91 -20.75
C TYR A 216 -2.33 -8.81 -19.63
N LEU A 217 -1.52 -9.05 -18.59
CA LEU A 217 -1.82 -9.84 -17.41
C LEU A 217 -1.92 -11.35 -17.67
N ARG A 218 -1.37 -11.82 -18.80
CA ARG A 218 -1.27 -13.25 -19.13
C ARG A 218 -0.07 -13.86 -18.42
N THR A 219 -0.22 -15.08 -17.94
CA THR A 219 0.88 -15.86 -17.35
C THR A 219 1.75 -16.51 -18.45
N SER A 220 2.67 -17.39 -18.06
CA SER A 220 3.37 -18.28 -19.01
C SER A 220 2.45 -19.19 -19.82
N ASP A 221 1.19 -19.33 -19.39
CA ASP A 221 0.11 -19.93 -20.16
C ASP A 221 -0.82 -18.83 -20.72
N PRO A 222 -1.03 -18.72 -22.04
CA PRO A 222 -1.83 -17.64 -22.64
C PRO A 222 -3.34 -17.76 -22.34
N ASP A 223 -3.81 -18.89 -21.82
CA ASP A 223 -5.20 -19.09 -21.40
C ASP A 223 -5.40 -18.84 -19.89
N ILE A 224 -4.32 -18.61 -19.14
CA ILE A 224 -4.35 -18.29 -17.72
C ILE A 224 -3.81 -16.88 -17.48
N PHE A 225 -4.59 -16.07 -16.78
CA PHE A 225 -4.24 -14.70 -16.38
C PHE A 225 -4.00 -14.67 -14.87
N ALA A 226 -3.23 -13.68 -14.40
CA ALA A 226 -3.12 -13.40 -12.97
C ALA A 226 -3.21 -11.89 -12.70
N ILE A 227 -3.96 -11.52 -11.66
CA ILE A 227 -4.21 -10.11 -11.30
C ILE A 227 -4.14 -9.88 -9.79
N GLY A 228 -3.88 -8.63 -9.40
CA GLY A 228 -3.83 -8.22 -8.01
C GLY A 228 -2.57 -8.71 -7.29
N ASP A 229 -2.70 -8.95 -5.99
CA ASP A 229 -1.54 -9.20 -5.12
C ASP A 229 -0.81 -10.52 -5.40
N CYS A 230 -1.42 -11.44 -6.14
CA CYS A 230 -0.79 -12.71 -6.52
C CYS A 230 0.17 -12.57 -7.71
N ALA A 231 0.05 -11.49 -8.49
CA ALA A 231 0.79 -11.27 -9.72
C ALA A 231 2.03 -10.40 -9.51
N GLU A 232 3.16 -10.85 -10.05
CA GLU A 232 4.42 -10.09 -10.13
C GLU A 232 4.42 -9.23 -11.40
N LYS A 233 4.47 -7.91 -11.21
CA LYS A 233 4.34 -6.89 -12.26
C LYS A 233 5.62 -6.10 -12.45
N LYS A 234 5.68 -5.20 -13.42
CA LYS A 234 6.85 -4.35 -13.66
C LYS A 234 6.68 -2.97 -13.03
N ASP A 235 7.77 -2.42 -12.55
CA ASP A 235 7.89 -0.99 -12.24
C ASP A 235 7.71 -0.14 -13.51
N PHE A 236 7.10 1.04 -13.37
CA PHE A 236 6.80 1.90 -14.51
C PHE A 236 8.06 2.43 -15.21
N PHE A 237 9.11 2.77 -14.47
CA PHE A 237 10.33 3.39 -15.02
C PHE A 237 11.45 2.37 -15.24
N THR A 238 11.84 1.65 -14.20
CA THR A 238 12.97 0.69 -14.23
C THR A 238 12.65 -0.60 -14.96
N ARG A 239 11.36 -0.90 -15.15
CA ARG A 239 10.85 -2.18 -15.67
C ARG A 239 11.24 -3.41 -14.85
N LYS A 240 11.87 -3.23 -13.69
CA LYS A 240 12.17 -4.31 -12.75
C LYS A 240 10.88 -4.93 -12.27
N ARG A 241 10.91 -6.24 -12.02
CA ARG A 241 9.77 -6.95 -11.45
C ARG A 241 9.58 -6.55 -9.99
N ILE A 242 8.34 -6.28 -9.59
CA ILE A 242 7.95 -5.82 -8.25
C ILE A 242 6.58 -6.38 -7.84
N ASN A 243 6.38 -6.50 -6.53
CA ASN A 243 5.14 -6.98 -5.90
C ASN A 243 4.41 -5.85 -5.18
N ILE A 244 3.80 -4.95 -5.96
CA ILE A 244 2.95 -3.91 -5.38
C ILE A 244 1.56 -4.51 -5.11
N MET A 245 1.18 -4.50 -3.84
CA MET A 245 -0.09 -5.05 -3.33
C MET A 245 -1.01 -3.90 -2.94
N LEU A 246 -1.80 -3.42 -3.91
CA LEU A 246 -2.71 -2.29 -3.72
C LEU A 246 -4.05 -2.62 -4.39
N ALA A 247 -5.14 -2.37 -3.67
CA ALA A 247 -6.49 -2.56 -4.21
C ALA A 247 -6.73 -1.74 -5.49
N SER A 248 -6.22 -0.50 -5.54
CA SER A 248 -6.29 0.35 -6.74
C SER A 248 -5.60 -0.29 -7.94
N THR A 249 -4.45 -0.93 -7.73
CA THR A 249 -3.72 -1.64 -8.79
C THR A 249 -4.47 -2.90 -9.21
N ALA A 250 -4.95 -3.71 -8.26
CA ALA A 250 -5.74 -4.91 -8.55
C ALA A 250 -6.99 -4.60 -9.39
N THR A 251 -7.72 -3.51 -9.07
CA THR A 251 -8.89 -3.11 -9.86
C THR A 251 -8.53 -2.61 -11.26
N ALA A 252 -7.39 -1.92 -11.41
CA ALA A 252 -6.90 -1.51 -12.72
C ALA A 252 -6.52 -2.71 -13.58
N GLU A 253 -5.80 -3.67 -13.01
CA GLU A 253 -5.43 -4.93 -13.66
C GLU A 253 -6.67 -5.75 -14.04
N ALA A 254 -7.69 -5.81 -13.18
CA ALA A 254 -8.95 -6.47 -13.49
C ALA A 254 -9.64 -5.87 -14.73
N ARG A 255 -9.64 -4.53 -14.87
CA ARG A 255 -10.19 -3.86 -16.06
C ARG A 255 -9.40 -4.17 -17.32
N ILE A 256 -8.08 -4.33 -17.21
CA ILE A 256 -7.21 -4.68 -18.34
C ILE A 256 -7.42 -6.15 -18.73
N ALA A 257 -7.29 -7.07 -17.77
CA ALA A 257 -7.48 -8.51 -17.99
C ALA A 257 -8.86 -8.80 -18.56
N GLY A 258 -9.93 -8.24 -17.96
CA GLY A 258 -11.30 -8.42 -18.46
C GLY A 258 -11.51 -7.92 -19.90
N ALA A 259 -10.79 -6.87 -20.30
CA ALA A 259 -10.87 -6.36 -21.67
C ALA A 259 -10.07 -7.18 -22.70
N ASN A 260 -9.05 -7.93 -22.24
CA ASN A 260 -8.15 -8.70 -23.09
C ASN A 260 -8.38 -10.22 -23.02
N LEU A 261 -9.29 -10.68 -22.15
CA LEU A 261 -9.43 -12.08 -21.73
C LEU A 261 -9.58 -13.05 -22.92
N PHE A 262 -10.44 -12.71 -23.88
CA PHE A 262 -10.72 -13.55 -25.06
C PHE A 262 -9.98 -13.09 -26.32
N LYS A 263 -9.83 -11.77 -26.50
CA LYS A 263 -9.17 -11.19 -27.67
C LYS A 263 -8.59 -9.82 -27.36
N ILE A 264 -7.38 -9.56 -27.86
CA ILE A 264 -6.75 -8.25 -27.80
C ILE A 264 -7.26 -7.43 -28.99
N ASN A 265 -8.37 -6.71 -28.80
CA ASN A 265 -8.95 -5.84 -29.84
C ASN A 265 -8.57 -4.36 -29.67
N VAL A 266 -8.23 -3.94 -28.45
CA VAL A 266 -7.82 -2.58 -28.11
C VAL A 266 -6.54 -2.69 -27.28
N LEU A 267 -5.54 -1.84 -27.56
CA LEU A 267 -4.33 -1.77 -26.75
C LEU A 267 -4.67 -1.27 -25.34
N ARG A 268 -4.97 -2.21 -24.44
CA ARG A 268 -5.15 -1.99 -23.01
C ARG A 268 -4.05 -2.77 -22.32
N ASP A 269 -3.02 -2.07 -21.89
CA ASP A 269 -1.82 -2.66 -21.31
C ASP A 269 -1.50 -2.05 -19.94
N ASN A 270 -0.93 -2.86 -19.05
CA ASN A 270 -0.29 -2.40 -17.83
C ASN A 270 1.15 -2.02 -18.17
N LYS A 271 1.37 -0.72 -18.40
CA LYS A 271 2.70 -0.14 -18.66
C LYS A 271 3.62 -0.14 -17.45
N GLY A 272 3.28 -0.87 -16.40
CA GLY A 272 3.96 -0.90 -15.12
C GLY A 272 3.24 -0.05 -14.09
N THR A 273 3.48 -0.36 -12.83
CA THR A 273 2.85 0.37 -11.72
C THR A 273 3.71 1.55 -11.29
N ILE A 274 3.04 2.65 -10.98
CA ILE A 274 3.63 3.83 -10.33
C ILE A 274 3.43 3.80 -8.82
N ALA A 275 2.86 2.72 -8.26
CA ALA A 275 2.65 2.54 -6.82
C ALA A 275 2.08 3.80 -6.13
N THR A 276 0.94 4.31 -6.58
CA THR A 276 0.27 5.44 -5.92
C THR A 276 -0.47 4.95 -4.68
N TYR A 277 -0.06 5.43 -3.51
CA TYR A 277 -0.70 5.13 -2.23
C TYR A 277 -0.97 6.40 -1.42
N SER A 278 -1.96 6.28 -0.55
CA SER A 278 -2.31 7.26 0.48
C SER A 278 -2.58 6.54 1.80
N THR A 279 -2.31 7.21 2.91
CA THR A 279 -2.64 6.76 4.27
C THR A 279 -2.92 7.98 5.15
N GLN A 280 -3.55 7.75 6.30
CA GLN A 280 -3.94 8.81 7.22
C GLN A 280 -3.63 8.39 8.67
N VAL A 281 -3.07 9.32 9.44
CA VAL A 281 -2.84 9.20 10.87
C VAL A 281 -3.44 10.44 11.53
N GLY A 282 -4.45 10.27 12.37
CA GLY A 282 -5.29 11.35 12.88
C GLY A 282 -5.80 12.24 11.76
N ASP A 283 -5.37 13.50 11.73
CA ASP A 283 -5.69 14.48 10.70
C ASP A 283 -4.59 14.70 9.64
N LEU A 284 -3.48 13.95 9.72
CA LEU A 284 -2.39 13.98 8.76
C LEU A 284 -2.61 12.93 7.66
N VAL A 285 -2.82 13.40 6.45
CA VAL A 285 -2.82 12.57 5.23
C VAL A 285 -1.42 12.59 4.62
N LEU A 286 -0.94 11.41 4.22
CA LEU A 286 0.33 11.20 3.53
C LEU A 286 0.07 10.47 2.22
N GLY A 287 0.70 10.89 1.13
CA GLY A 287 0.62 10.23 -0.16
C GLY A 287 1.96 10.20 -0.87
N SER A 288 2.24 9.12 -1.61
CA SER A 288 3.39 9.05 -2.50
C SER A 288 3.08 8.21 -3.74
N ALA A 289 3.74 8.56 -4.84
CA ALA A 289 3.57 7.97 -6.15
C ALA A 289 4.90 8.07 -6.91
N GLY A 290 5.24 7.01 -7.65
CA GLY A 290 6.50 6.89 -8.37
C GLY A 290 7.66 6.64 -7.42
N MET A 291 8.85 7.11 -7.82
CA MET A 291 10.07 6.95 -7.03
C MET A 291 10.17 7.98 -5.92
N THR A 292 10.62 7.55 -4.74
CA THR A 292 11.17 8.48 -3.75
C THR A 292 12.60 8.88 -4.12
N GLU A 293 13.17 9.90 -3.49
CA GLU A 293 14.55 10.34 -3.76
C GLU A 293 15.55 9.21 -3.48
N ASN A 294 15.36 8.50 -2.36
CA ASN A 294 16.17 7.35 -2.00
C ASN A 294 16.08 6.23 -3.06
N THR A 295 14.88 5.97 -3.60
CA THR A 295 14.69 4.96 -4.63
C THR A 295 15.34 5.38 -5.95
N ALA A 296 15.11 6.62 -6.39
CA ALA A 296 15.70 7.13 -7.63
C ALA A 296 17.23 7.11 -7.60
N THR A 297 17.83 7.54 -6.48
CA THR A 297 19.29 7.51 -6.28
C THR A 297 19.83 6.08 -6.29
N LYS A 298 19.18 5.16 -5.57
CA LYS A 298 19.57 3.74 -5.53
C LYS A 298 19.50 3.08 -6.91
N GLU A 299 18.56 3.50 -7.75
CA GLU A 299 18.39 3.03 -9.12
C GLU A 299 19.32 3.73 -10.12
N GLY A 300 20.12 4.71 -9.67
CA GLY A 300 21.12 5.40 -10.48
C GLY A 300 20.59 6.55 -11.33
N PHE A 301 19.39 7.07 -11.02
CA PHE A 301 18.87 8.27 -11.70
C PHE A 301 19.58 9.52 -11.21
N GLU A 302 20.03 10.36 -12.14
CA GLU A 302 20.30 11.76 -11.84
C GLU A 302 18.98 12.53 -11.76
N ILE A 303 18.77 13.23 -10.65
CA ILE A 303 17.49 13.85 -10.32
C ILE A 303 17.63 15.32 -9.96
N ILE A 304 16.52 16.04 -10.10
CA ILE A 304 16.29 17.37 -9.55
C ILE A 304 15.03 17.29 -8.68
N VAL A 305 15.10 17.88 -7.49
CA VAL A 305 14.02 17.88 -6.52
C VAL A 305 13.46 19.30 -6.37
N GLY A 306 12.14 19.39 -6.35
CA GLY A 306 11.42 20.62 -6.07
C GLY A 306 10.52 20.46 -4.86
N ASN A 307 10.54 21.45 -3.96
CA ASN A 307 9.74 21.42 -2.73
C ASN A 307 8.77 22.60 -2.67
N ALA A 308 7.60 22.37 -2.10
CA ALA A 308 6.64 23.42 -1.78
C ALA A 308 6.00 23.18 -0.41
N GLU A 309 5.85 24.26 0.34
CA GLU A 309 5.03 24.29 1.55
C GLU A 309 4.01 25.43 1.44
N CYS A 310 2.74 25.10 1.63
CA CYS A 310 1.66 26.05 1.61
C CYS A 310 0.55 25.62 2.59
N VAL A 311 -0.61 26.26 2.47
CA VAL A 311 -1.85 25.83 3.11
C VAL A 311 -2.80 25.30 2.05
N ASP A 312 -3.69 24.39 2.44
CA ASP A 312 -4.63 23.75 1.52
C ASP A 312 -5.88 24.58 1.19
N LYS A 313 -5.96 25.81 1.71
CA LYS A 313 -7.07 26.77 1.55
C LYS A 313 -6.51 28.18 1.38
N HIS A 314 -7.31 29.11 0.85
CA HIS A 314 -6.92 30.52 0.72
C HIS A 314 -8.10 31.47 1.01
N PRO A 315 -7.97 32.44 1.92
CA PRO A 315 -6.78 32.79 2.71
C PRO A 315 -6.41 31.73 3.76
N GLY A 316 -5.11 31.62 4.07
CA GLY A 316 -4.58 30.62 5.01
C GLY A 316 -4.99 30.79 6.47
N ALA A 317 -5.59 31.93 6.82
CA ALA A 317 -6.14 32.18 8.15
C ALA A 317 -7.48 31.46 8.40
N MET A 318 -8.04 30.75 7.40
CA MET A 318 -9.25 29.98 7.59
C MET A 318 -9.06 28.90 8.68
N PRO A 319 -10.03 28.73 9.61
CA PRO A 319 -9.91 27.73 10.69
C PRO A 319 -9.68 26.29 10.21
N SER A 320 -10.20 25.93 9.03
CA SER A 320 -10.03 24.60 8.45
C SER A 320 -8.78 24.46 7.58
N ALA A 321 -7.98 25.51 7.41
CA ALA A 321 -6.76 25.46 6.62
C ALA A 321 -5.72 24.56 7.30
N LYS A 322 -5.19 23.60 6.55
CA LYS A 322 -4.13 22.70 6.99
C LYS A 322 -2.87 22.99 6.21
N LYS A 323 -1.72 22.84 6.86
CA LYS A 323 -0.43 22.88 6.18
C LYS A 323 -0.37 21.75 5.16
N LEU A 324 0.30 22.03 4.05
CA LEU A 324 0.47 21.11 2.95
C LEU A 324 1.92 21.18 2.49
N LYS A 325 2.57 20.04 2.41
CA LYS A 325 3.95 19.85 1.96
C LYS A 325 3.93 18.97 0.73
N VAL A 326 4.59 19.40 -0.34
CA VAL A 326 4.74 18.65 -1.59
C VAL A 326 6.22 18.57 -1.96
N LYS A 327 6.64 17.39 -2.39
CA LYS A 327 7.95 17.13 -2.99
C LYS A 327 7.73 16.50 -4.35
N LEU A 328 8.39 17.03 -5.38
CA LEU A 328 8.39 16.46 -6.73
C LEU A 328 9.83 16.10 -7.12
N ILE A 329 10.00 14.94 -7.75
CA ILE A 329 11.28 14.39 -8.15
C ILE A 329 11.26 14.25 -9.67
N PHE A 330 12.20 14.92 -10.33
CA PHE A 330 12.31 14.96 -11.79
C PHE A 330 13.62 14.33 -12.25
N SER A 331 13.62 13.76 -13.45
CA SER A 331 14.87 13.43 -14.14
C SER A 331 15.65 14.72 -14.43
N LYS A 332 16.95 14.71 -14.15
CA LYS A 332 17.82 15.86 -14.41
C LYS A 332 17.91 16.23 -15.89
N GLU A 333 18.09 15.25 -16.78
CA GLU A 333 18.29 15.51 -18.21
C GLU A 333 16.97 15.66 -18.98
N SER A 334 16.01 14.75 -18.75
CA SER A 334 14.75 14.73 -19.52
C SER A 334 13.66 15.59 -18.90
N HIS A 335 13.84 16.05 -17.66
CA HIS A 335 12.88 16.85 -16.89
C HIS A 335 11.49 16.20 -16.68
N ILE A 336 11.33 14.91 -17.00
CA ILE A 336 10.09 14.17 -16.72
C ILE A 336 9.94 13.98 -15.21
N LEU A 337 8.71 13.98 -14.73
CA LEU A 337 8.38 13.61 -13.36
C LEU A 337 8.64 12.10 -13.14
N LEU A 338 9.45 11.78 -12.13
CA LEU A 338 9.80 10.41 -11.72
C LEU A 338 9.07 9.97 -10.44
N GLY A 339 8.70 10.93 -9.59
CA GLY A 339 7.91 10.67 -8.40
C GLY A 339 7.47 11.92 -7.69
N GLY A 340 6.62 11.74 -6.68
CA GLY A 340 6.18 12.84 -5.84
C GLY A 340 5.55 12.35 -4.55
N GLN A 341 5.62 13.21 -3.54
CA GLN A 341 5.13 12.95 -2.20
C GLN A 341 4.37 14.16 -1.66
N VAL A 342 3.34 13.91 -0.87
CA VAL A 342 2.50 14.93 -0.27
C VAL A 342 2.17 14.59 1.17
N ALA A 343 2.13 15.60 2.03
CA ALA A 343 1.66 15.51 3.41
C ALA A 343 0.78 16.72 3.74
N GLY A 344 -0.36 16.53 4.39
CA GLY A 344 -1.21 17.64 4.81
C GLY A 344 -2.59 17.19 5.28
N GLY A 345 -3.61 18.01 5.06
CA GLY A 345 -5.01 17.62 5.28
C GLY A 345 -5.59 16.78 4.12
N ASN A 346 -6.91 16.60 4.11
CA ASN A 346 -7.63 15.76 3.14
C ASN A 346 -7.32 16.05 1.66
N SER A 347 -6.98 17.30 1.32
CA SER A 347 -6.60 17.71 -0.03
C SER A 347 -5.36 16.97 -0.57
N ALA A 348 -4.49 16.46 0.30
CA ALA A 348 -3.32 15.67 -0.07
C ALA A 348 -3.71 14.40 -0.85
N GLY A 349 -4.87 13.79 -0.54
CA GLY A 349 -5.37 12.61 -1.23
C GLY A 349 -5.64 12.83 -2.72
N GLU A 350 -6.19 13.99 -3.09
CA GLU A 350 -6.41 14.32 -4.50
C GLU A 350 -5.13 14.80 -5.18
N ILE A 351 -4.27 15.52 -4.47
CA ILE A 351 -2.98 15.98 -5.01
C ILE A 351 -2.10 14.80 -5.42
N ILE A 352 -2.06 13.73 -4.61
CA ILE A 352 -1.25 12.58 -4.99
C ILE A 352 -1.80 11.85 -6.22
N ASN A 353 -3.12 11.87 -6.45
CA ASN A 353 -3.72 11.32 -7.67
C ASN A 353 -3.37 12.16 -8.90
N ILE A 354 -3.29 13.50 -8.77
CA ILE A 354 -2.82 14.39 -9.84
C ILE A 354 -1.35 14.09 -10.17
N ILE A 355 -0.49 13.92 -9.16
CA ILE A 355 0.90 13.50 -9.33
C ILE A 355 0.95 12.14 -10.06
N GLY A 356 0.13 11.18 -9.62
CA GLY A 356 0.03 9.86 -10.25
C GLY A 356 -0.37 9.90 -11.73
N LEU A 357 -1.30 10.78 -12.10
CA LEU A 357 -1.64 11.02 -13.51
C LEU A 357 -0.45 11.65 -14.27
N GLY A 358 0.22 12.63 -13.66
CA GLY A 358 1.42 13.27 -14.22
C GLY A 358 2.53 12.26 -14.52
N LEU A 359 2.76 11.30 -13.61
CA LEU A 359 3.73 10.20 -13.80
C LEU A 359 3.37 9.32 -14.99
N GLN A 360 2.11 8.87 -15.08
CA GLN A 360 1.64 8.04 -16.19
C GLN A 360 1.76 8.76 -17.55
N LYS A 361 1.64 10.09 -17.56
CA LYS A 361 1.81 10.92 -18.74
C LYS A 361 3.24 11.38 -18.99
N ARG A 362 4.18 11.07 -18.08
CA ARG A 362 5.58 11.53 -18.13
C ARG A 362 5.66 13.05 -18.25
N ILE A 363 4.82 13.75 -17.50
CA ILE A 363 4.72 15.20 -17.55
C ILE A 363 6.07 15.84 -17.28
N LEU A 364 6.40 16.88 -18.04
CA LEU A 364 7.62 17.66 -17.86
C LEU A 364 7.44 18.66 -16.72
N LEU A 365 8.55 18.98 -16.07
CA LEU A 365 8.61 20.05 -15.07
C LEU A 365 8.06 21.39 -15.60
N THR A 366 8.32 21.75 -16.86
CA THR A 366 7.83 22.99 -17.47
C THR A 366 6.32 22.96 -17.71
N GLU A 367 5.74 21.79 -17.97
CA GLU A 367 4.29 21.64 -18.13
C GLU A 367 3.58 21.81 -16.78
N LEU A 368 4.18 21.32 -15.68
CA LEU A 368 3.68 21.53 -14.32
C LEU A 368 3.78 22.98 -13.85
N GLU A 369 4.81 23.73 -14.27
CA GLU A 369 4.91 25.17 -14.00
C GLU A 369 3.71 25.93 -14.58
N THR A 370 3.30 25.58 -15.79
CA THR A 370 2.18 26.23 -16.50
C THR A 370 0.83 25.54 -16.27
N LEU A 371 0.73 24.68 -15.26
CA LEU A 371 -0.49 23.92 -14.95
C LEU A 371 -1.69 24.88 -14.83
N GLN A 372 -2.80 24.55 -15.49
CA GLN A 372 -4.08 25.19 -15.25
C GLN A 372 -4.87 24.38 -14.22
N MET A 373 -5.53 25.06 -13.27
CA MET A 373 -6.20 24.40 -12.16
C MET A 373 -7.51 25.11 -11.80
N ALA A 374 -8.47 24.34 -11.29
CA ALA A 374 -9.61 24.91 -10.60
C ALA A 374 -9.16 25.51 -9.26
N THR A 375 -9.78 26.61 -8.85
CA THR A 375 -9.50 27.24 -7.56
C THR A 375 -10.79 27.61 -6.85
N HIS A 376 -10.85 27.31 -5.56
CA HIS A 376 -11.90 27.80 -4.68
C HIS A 376 -11.33 28.03 -3.27
N PRO A 377 -11.56 29.21 -2.64
CA PRO A 377 -11.02 29.59 -1.33
C PRO A 377 -11.07 28.50 -0.24
N LYS A 378 -12.20 27.79 -0.15
CA LYS A 378 -12.45 26.76 0.86
C LYS A 378 -11.88 25.37 0.53
N LEU A 379 -11.42 25.12 -0.69
CA LEU A 379 -11.12 23.77 -1.19
C LEU A 379 -9.66 23.59 -1.66
N THR A 380 -9.03 24.67 -2.14
CA THR A 380 -7.71 24.58 -2.77
C THR A 380 -6.71 25.58 -2.19
N PRO A 381 -5.40 25.32 -2.32
CA PRO A 381 -4.37 26.34 -2.13
C PRO A 381 -4.59 27.60 -2.98
N SER A 382 -3.93 28.70 -2.61
CA SER A 382 -3.91 29.92 -3.42
C SER A 382 -3.37 29.63 -4.82
N PRO A 383 -4.00 30.12 -5.91
CA PRO A 383 -3.49 29.91 -7.26
C PRO A 383 -2.10 30.54 -7.47
N THR A 384 -1.75 31.59 -6.71
CA THR A 384 -0.43 32.23 -6.74
C THR A 384 0.68 31.43 -6.05
N LYS A 385 0.32 30.42 -5.26
CA LYS A 385 1.24 29.56 -4.49
C LYS A 385 0.78 28.11 -4.54
N TYR A 386 0.25 27.68 -5.68
CA TYR A 386 -0.25 26.32 -5.81
C TYR A 386 0.92 25.33 -5.69
N PRO A 387 0.82 24.27 -4.89
CA PRO A 387 1.98 23.50 -4.44
C PRO A 387 2.68 22.74 -5.57
N LEU A 388 1.93 22.20 -6.55
CA LEU A 388 2.54 21.52 -7.70
C LEU A 388 3.35 22.48 -8.58
N VAL A 389 2.79 23.67 -8.86
CA VAL A 389 3.47 24.74 -9.61
C VAL A 389 4.70 25.23 -8.85
N THR A 390 4.55 25.51 -7.56
CA THR A 390 5.63 26.04 -6.71
C THR A 390 6.77 25.03 -6.60
N ALA A 391 6.47 23.74 -6.44
CA ALA A 391 7.50 22.70 -6.41
C ALA A 391 8.22 22.58 -7.76
N ALA A 392 7.50 22.64 -8.89
CA ALA A 392 8.13 22.65 -10.21
C ALA A 392 9.06 23.87 -10.42
N GLN A 393 8.60 25.07 -10.02
CA GLN A 393 9.41 26.30 -10.06
C GLN A 393 10.64 26.22 -9.14
N ASP A 394 10.53 25.57 -7.99
CA ASP A 394 11.66 25.35 -7.10
C ASP A 394 12.72 24.44 -7.74
N ALA A 395 12.30 23.35 -8.39
CA ALA A 395 13.18 22.48 -9.15
C ALA A 395 13.85 23.21 -10.33
N MET A 396 13.15 24.13 -11.02
CA MET A 396 13.71 24.89 -12.15
C MET A 396 14.94 25.71 -11.81
N LYS A 397 15.06 26.18 -10.56
CA LYS A 397 16.24 26.96 -10.12
C LYS A 397 17.55 26.20 -10.31
N TYR A 398 17.52 24.87 -10.27
CA TYR A 398 18.70 24.03 -10.46
C TYR A 398 19.05 23.83 -11.95
N ILE A 399 18.09 23.95 -12.85
CA ILE A 399 18.30 23.92 -14.31
C ILE A 399 18.97 25.22 -14.78
N PHE A 400 18.53 26.36 -14.26
CA PHE A 400 19.08 27.66 -14.69
C PHE A 400 20.40 28.02 -14.01
N LYS A 401 20.72 27.46 -12.85
CA LYS A 401 22.03 27.64 -12.18
C LYS A 401 23.16 26.80 -12.79
N SER A 402 22.83 25.82 -13.62
CA SER A 402 23.80 24.93 -14.30
C SER A 402 24.15 25.39 -15.72
N ARG A 403 23.59 26.52 -16.17
CA ARG A 403 24.01 27.29 -17.36
C ARG A 403 24.78 28.53 -16.92
#